data_AF-A0A1X6ZKI3-F1
#
_entry.id   AF-A0A1X6ZKI3-F1
#
_cell.length_a   1.000
_cell.length_b   1.000
_cell.length_c   1.000
_cell.angle_alpha   90.00
_cell.angle_beta   90.00
_cell.angle_gamma   90.00
#
_symmetry.space_group_name_H-M   'P 1'
#
loop_
_entity.id
_entity.type
_entity.pdbx_description
1 polymer ?
#
loop_
_entity_poly.entity_id
_entity_poly.type
_entity_poly.pdbx_seq_one_letter_code
_entity_poly.pdbx_strand_id
1 'polypeptide(L)'
;MTSEPEKKKPIWRRYFLWGMPVAGIAVAFAAGIIFWGGFNTAMEATNTKDFCISCHEMRDFVYEEYTGTIHDVNRSGVGAVCSDCHVPKDWTHKMIRKIKASKELYGKMVGTINTREKFEAKRVHLAMNEWERMKSTDSRECRNCHDFESMMPEFQKPRARQQHLNAMEVGQTCIDCHKGIAHSDARDRADEEYLEKLEAPNPDFIRAIPQEYLTSLARIEAKEAAEAEADKAAKAAQQEAVQAQIAAAVDAAVAEERAKASGDAAAPPAGGGSDVGGDIDWNAVASADLKLFYPGQASFEWVQNGKFHGGARPLTKGGDQCSTCHAKELDTIGNKIVAGGDLEPTPIPGKRGVIDATVQAAHDDENLYVRLQWPDAGHNPAPFVDGGKMDPENQIKVAMMITGSGIEMGDQVGCWASCHADNTYMPFAPEADVIAATGDVAGRMTAQDTVTKYISESRTEVETKGRRGKALGGWDKLQAAEQIEQYLADGTFLDLMRVYSDGSASNGYLLEQRVVNDGEIAASANLSGGMWTVVFARPLNSGAPGDVPLEPGQTYTVGFAIHDDFAAARFHHVTLDTSLALDDDSAFINVVKQ
;
A
#
# COMPACT_ATOMS: atom_id res chain seq x y z
N MET A 1 -28.94 103.26 26.58
CA MET A 1 -29.21 101.82 26.49
C MET A 1 -30.06 101.58 25.26
N THR A 2 -29.45 101.18 24.16
CA THR A 2 -30.14 100.66 22.98
C THR A 2 -29.56 99.27 22.75
N SER A 3 -30.24 98.26 23.28
CA SER A 3 -29.91 96.86 23.06
C SER A 3 -30.13 96.52 21.58
N GLU A 4 -29.05 96.27 20.84
CA GLU A 4 -29.14 95.67 19.51
C GLU A 4 -29.82 94.29 19.63
N PRO A 5 -30.77 93.95 18.73
CA PRO A 5 -31.37 92.64 18.74
C PRO A 5 -30.35 91.60 18.25
N GLU A 6 -30.03 90.64 19.12
CA GLU A 6 -29.22 89.47 18.79
C GLU A 6 -29.81 88.76 17.55
N LYS A 7 -29.07 88.78 16.43
CA LYS A 7 -29.46 88.07 15.20
C LYS A 7 -29.50 86.57 15.49
N LYS A 8 -30.70 86.03 15.72
CA LYS A 8 -30.94 84.59 15.84
C LYS A 8 -30.26 83.86 14.67
N LYS A 9 -29.30 82.99 14.97
CA LYS A 9 -28.64 82.15 13.96
C LYS A 9 -29.73 81.41 13.15
N PRO A 10 -29.68 81.44 11.81
CA PRO A 10 -30.76 80.91 10.98
C PRO A 10 -31.02 79.45 11.33
N ILE A 11 -32.29 79.09 11.51
CA ILE A 11 -32.75 77.74 11.91
C ILE A 11 -32.16 76.65 10.99
N TRP A 12 -31.90 76.99 9.73
CA TRP A 12 -31.22 76.16 8.73
C TRP A 12 -29.87 75.59 9.19
N ARG A 13 -29.11 76.29 10.04
CA ARG A 13 -27.83 75.80 10.59
C ARG A 13 -28.00 74.60 11.54
N ARG A 14 -29.22 74.31 12.02
CA ARG A 14 -29.55 73.10 12.81
C ARG A 14 -29.79 71.85 11.95
N TYR A 15 -30.04 72.03 10.66
CA TYR A 15 -30.25 70.95 9.70
C TYR A 15 -28.98 70.63 8.89
N PHE A 16 -27.83 71.19 9.27
CA PHE A 16 -26.53 70.90 8.68
C PHE A 16 -25.61 70.30 9.75
N LEU A 17 -25.28 69.02 9.62
CA LEU A 17 -24.28 68.34 10.44
C LEU A 17 -22.99 68.23 9.59
N TRP A 18 -21.86 68.73 10.10
CA TRP A 18 -20.56 68.74 9.39
C TRP A 18 -20.62 69.29 7.95
N GLY A 19 -21.44 70.32 7.72
CA GLY A 19 -21.50 70.99 6.40
C GLY A 19 -22.39 70.29 5.36
N MET A 20 -23.02 69.15 5.68
CA MET A 20 -24.03 68.51 4.83
C MET A 20 -25.43 68.60 5.46
N PRO A 21 -26.51 68.75 4.65
CA PRO A 21 -27.87 68.68 5.16
C PRO A 21 -28.11 67.33 5.83
N VAL A 22 -28.70 67.30 7.02
CA VAL A 22 -29.06 66.08 7.77
C VAL A 22 -29.92 65.13 6.93
N ALA A 23 -30.79 65.69 6.08
CA ALA A 23 -31.56 64.90 5.11
C ALA A 23 -30.68 64.22 4.05
N GLY A 24 -29.63 64.89 3.57
CA GLY A 24 -28.66 64.30 2.62
C GLY A 24 -27.85 63.16 3.25
N ILE A 25 -27.45 63.31 4.52
CA ILE A 25 -26.79 62.26 5.29
C ILE A 25 -27.73 61.05 5.47
N ALA A 26 -29.00 61.29 5.83
CA ALA A 26 -29.98 60.22 6.00
C ALA A 26 -30.27 59.47 4.69
N VAL A 27 -30.37 60.18 3.56
CA VAL A 27 -30.56 59.57 2.24
C VAL A 27 -29.34 58.75 1.83
N ALA A 28 -28.12 59.28 2.00
CA ALA A 28 -26.89 58.55 1.69
C ALA A 28 -26.74 57.30 2.56
N PHE A 29 -27.09 57.37 3.85
CA PHE A 29 -27.08 56.23 4.75
C PHE A 29 -28.10 55.16 4.35
N ALA A 30 -29.35 55.55 4.05
CA ALA A 30 -30.36 54.63 3.57
C ALA A 30 -29.98 53.98 2.24
N ALA A 31 -29.42 54.76 1.30
CA ALA A 31 -28.88 54.24 0.04
C ALA A 31 -27.72 53.26 0.29
N GLY A 32 -26.83 53.55 1.25
CA GLY A 32 -25.76 52.65 1.68
C GLY A 32 -26.28 51.32 2.22
N ILE A 33 -27.33 51.34 3.06
CA ILE A 33 -27.97 50.12 3.57
C ILE A 33 -28.59 49.31 2.42
N ILE A 34 -29.34 49.95 1.54
CA ILE A 34 -29.97 49.29 0.39
C ILE A 34 -28.91 48.67 -0.51
N PHE A 35 -27.84 49.41 -0.80
CA PHE A 35 -26.73 48.91 -1.61
C PHE A 35 -26.03 47.73 -0.94
N TRP A 36 -25.68 47.85 0.35
CA TRP A 36 -25.00 46.79 1.09
C TRP A 36 -25.87 45.52 1.20
N GLY A 37 -27.15 45.68 1.53
CA GLY A 37 -28.11 44.59 1.60
C GLY A 37 -28.31 43.94 0.23
N GLY A 38 -28.56 44.74 -0.81
CA GLY A 38 -28.72 44.24 -2.18
C GLY A 38 -27.48 43.53 -2.71
N PHE A 39 -26.29 44.07 -2.43
CA PHE A 39 -25.01 43.47 -2.82
C PHE A 39 -24.80 42.11 -2.15
N ASN A 40 -25.00 42.01 -0.83
CA ASN A 40 -24.84 40.73 -0.11
C ASN A 40 -25.89 39.70 -0.54
N THR A 41 -27.13 40.11 -0.78
CA THR A 41 -28.16 39.22 -1.32
C THR A 41 -27.79 38.68 -2.70
N ALA A 42 -27.29 39.54 -3.60
CA ALA A 42 -26.82 39.10 -4.92
C ALA A 42 -25.60 38.16 -4.81
N MET A 43 -24.68 38.46 -3.90
CA MET A 43 -23.52 37.63 -3.61
C MET A 43 -23.89 36.24 -3.13
N GLU A 44 -24.94 36.13 -2.30
CA GLU A 44 -25.43 34.84 -1.79
C GLU A 44 -26.25 34.09 -2.84
N ALA A 45 -27.12 34.78 -3.58
CA ALA A 45 -27.87 34.19 -4.68
C ALA A 45 -26.93 33.54 -5.72
N THR A 46 -25.79 34.18 -6.01
CA THR A 46 -24.76 33.67 -6.93
C THR A 46 -23.85 32.59 -6.35
N ASN A 47 -24.09 32.12 -5.12
CA ASN A 47 -23.44 30.94 -4.52
C ASN A 47 -24.40 29.74 -4.43
N THR A 48 -25.67 29.90 -4.83
CA THR A 48 -26.64 28.81 -4.77
C THR A 48 -26.38 27.77 -5.85
N LYS A 49 -26.76 26.52 -5.57
CA LYS A 49 -26.69 25.43 -6.56
C LYS A 49 -27.47 25.77 -7.83
N ASP A 50 -28.68 26.31 -7.68
CA ASP A 50 -29.57 26.68 -8.80
C ASP A 50 -28.93 27.74 -9.72
N PHE A 51 -28.18 28.68 -9.15
CA PHE A 51 -27.41 29.64 -9.94
C PHE A 51 -26.26 28.94 -10.69
N CYS A 52 -25.48 28.11 -10.01
CA CYS A 52 -24.35 27.40 -10.62
C CYS A 52 -24.79 26.52 -11.81
N ILE A 53 -25.91 25.81 -11.68
CA ILE A 53 -26.46 24.94 -12.73
C ILE A 53 -27.38 25.67 -13.71
N SER A 54 -27.46 27.01 -13.65
CA SER A 54 -28.22 27.79 -14.63
C SER A 54 -27.56 27.79 -16.02
N CYS A 55 -26.25 27.52 -16.08
CA CYS A 55 -25.53 27.29 -17.32
C CYS A 55 -25.63 25.82 -17.74
N HIS A 56 -25.96 25.56 -19.00
CA HIS A 56 -26.13 24.19 -19.50
C HIS A 56 -24.85 23.35 -19.39
N GLU A 57 -23.66 23.96 -19.47
CA GLU A 57 -22.39 23.24 -19.30
C GLU A 57 -22.22 22.71 -17.87
N MET A 58 -22.67 23.47 -16.88
CA MET A 58 -22.61 23.05 -15.48
C MET A 58 -23.72 22.05 -15.17
N ARG A 59 -24.93 22.25 -15.71
CA ARG A 59 -26.07 21.36 -15.50
C ARG A 59 -25.91 20.00 -16.17
N ASP A 60 -25.54 20.00 -17.44
CA ASP A 60 -25.61 18.79 -18.28
C ASP A 60 -24.30 17.95 -18.19
N PHE A 61 -23.21 18.52 -17.68
CA PHE A 61 -21.91 17.83 -17.58
C PHE A 61 -21.42 17.67 -16.13
N VAL A 62 -21.29 18.77 -15.38
CA VAL A 62 -20.64 18.77 -14.05
C VAL A 62 -21.59 18.31 -12.94
N TYR A 63 -22.85 18.76 -12.99
CA TYR A 63 -23.86 18.45 -11.99
C TYR A 63 -24.23 16.96 -12.00
N GLU A 64 -24.35 16.36 -13.18
CA GLU A 64 -24.58 14.91 -13.33
C GLU A 64 -23.50 14.06 -12.63
N GLU A 65 -22.25 14.53 -12.61
CA GLU A 65 -21.15 13.82 -11.94
C GLU A 65 -21.14 14.04 -10.42
N TYR A 66 -21.69 15.17 -9.96
CA TYR A 66 -21.86 15.47 -8.54
C TYR A 66 -23.04 14.71 -7.93
N THR A 67 -24.11 14.50 -8.71
CA THR A 67 -25.32 13.83 -8.23
C THR A 67 -25.03 12.40 -7.76
N GLY A 68 -25.53 12.06 -6.57
CA GLY A 68 -25.32 10.74 -5.96
C GLY A 68 -23.95 10.54 -5.29
N THR A 69 -23.06 11.54 -5.33
CA THR A 69 -21.83 11.52 -4.52
C THR A 69 -22.14 11.74 -3.03
N ILE A 70 -21.18 11.44 -2.16
CA ILE A 70 -21.32 11.68 -0.70
C ILE A 70 -21.46 13.19 -0.35
N HIS A 71 -21.07 14.08 -1.26
CA HIS A 71 -21.24 15.51 -1.11
C HIS A 71 -22.64 15.98 -1.55
N ASP A 72 -23.35 15.19 -2.35
CA ASP A 72 -24.74 15.45 -2.74
C ASP A 72 -25.74 14.84 -1.75
N VAL A 73 -25.63 13.53 -1.51
CA VAL A 73 -26.52 12.80 -0.60
C VAL A 73 -25.69 11.98 0.38
N ASN A 74 -25.92 12.21 1.67
CA ASN A 74 -25.25 11.48 2.75
C ASN A 74 -26.17 11.21 3.92
N ARG A 75 -25.71 10.34 4.82
CA ARG A 75 -26.47 9.88 6.00
C ARG A 75 -26.84 10.98 7.00
N SER A 76 -26.11 12.09 7.03
CA SER A 76 -26.37 13.20 7.95
C SER A 76 -27.33 14.25 7.37
N GLY A 77 -27.61 14.20 6.07
CA GLY A 77 -28.42 15.19 5.37
C GLY A 77 -27.73 16.54 5.17
N VAL A 78 -26.42 16.64 5.48
CA VAL A 78 -25.61 17.86 5.33
C VAL A 78 -24.74 17.71 4.08
N GLY A 79 -25.26 18.17 2.93
CA GLY A 79 -24.52 18.19 1.66
C GLY A 79 -23.66 19.43 1.49
N ALA A 80 -22.65 19.35 0.62
CA ALA A 80 -21.83 20.49 0.21
C ALA A 80 -22.26 20.90 -1.21
N VAL A 81 -22.71 22.15 -1.39
CA VAL A 81 -23.08 22.64 -2.72
C VAL A 81 -21.84 23.12 -3.48
N CYS A 82 -21.99 23.43 -4.78
CA CYS A 82 -20.89 23.83 -5.65
C CYS A 82 -19.99 24.93 -5.05
N SER A 83 -20.62 25.91 -4.39
CA SER A 83 -19.91 27.05 -3.80
C SER A 83 -19.11 26.69 -2.54
N ASP A 84 -19.48 25.66 -1.78
CA ASP A 84 -18.73 25.25 -0.59
C ASP A 84 -17.30 24.80 -0.95
N CYS A 85 -17.10 24.26 -2.15
CA CYS A 85 -15.81 23.79 -2.64
C CYS A 85 -15.12 24.80 -3.60
N HIS A 86 -15.89 25.50 -4.44
CA HIS A 86 -15.32 26.37 -5.49
C HIS A 86 -15.27 27.85 -5.13
N VAL A 87 -15.95 28.27 -4.07
CA VAL A 87 -16.01 29.67 -3.63
C VAL A 87 -15.56 29.78 -2.17
N PRO A 88 -14.46 30.48 -1.87
CA PRO A 88 -14.01 30.66 -0.49
C PRO A 88 -15.10 31.27 0.39
N LYS A 89 -15.23 30.80 1.64
CA LYS A 89 -16.20 31.36 2.60
C LYS A 89 -15.80 32.75 3.08
N ASP A 90 -14.51 32.97 3.30
CA ASP A 90 -13.99 34.26 3.76
C ASP A 90 -14.15 35.36 2.71
N TRP A 91 -14.43 36.58 3.17
CA TRP A 91 -14.83 37.68 2.28
C TRP A 91 -13.75 38.03 1.24
N THR A 92 -12.49 38.15 1.66
CA THR A 92 -11.40 38.59 0.78
C THR A 92 -11.20 37.62 -0.37
N HIS A 93 -11.09 36.33 -0.07
CA HIS A 93 -10.84 35.33 -1.10
C HIS A 93 -12.09 35.03 -1.93
N LYS A 94 -13.29 35.15 -1.34
CA LYS A 94 -14.56 35.11 -2.09
C LYS A 94 -14.60 36.17 -3.18
N MET A 95 -14.25 37.42 -2.83
CA MET A 95 -14.22 38.52 -3.78
C MET A 95 -13.18 38.29 -4.88
N ILE A 96 -11.97 37.85 -4.54
CA ILE A 96 -10.94 37.50 -5.52
C ILE A 96 -11.43 36.40 -6.48
N ARG A 97 -12.06 35.34 -5.95
CA ARG A 97 -12.57 34.23 -6.76
C ARG A 97 -13.70 34.68 -7.68
N LYS A 98 -14.64 35.51 -7.20
CA LYS A 98 -15.73 36.03 -8.03
C LYS A 98 -15.24 36.97 -9.13
N ILE A 99 -14.21 37.78 -8.86
CA ILE A 99 -13.55 38.57 -9.90
C ILE A 99 -12.90 37.64 -10.94
N LYS A 100 -12.16 36.60 -10.51
CA LYS A 100 -11.58 35.61 -11.44
C LYS A 100 -12.65 34.85 -12.23
N ALA A 101 -13.79 34.55 -11.61
CA ALA A 101 -14.93 33.85 -12.22
C ALA A 101 -15.53 34.62 -13.41
N SER A 102 -15.33 35.94 -13.51
CA SER A 102 -15.76 36.70 -14.69
C SER A 102 -15.17 36.16 -16.01
N LYS A 103 -14.02 35.47 -15.96
CA LYS A 103 -13.44 34.77 -17.12
C LYS A 103 -14.32 33.60 -17.61
N GLU A 104 -15.10 32.99 -16.72
CA GLU A 104 -16.03 31.91 -17.07
C GLU A 104 -17.18 32.45 -17.92
N LEU A 105 -17.65 33.69 -17.66
CA LEU A 105 -18.63 34.37 -18.50
C LEU A 105 -18.09 34.65 -19.91
N TYR A 106 -16.83 35.05 -20.03
CA TYR A 106 -16.16 35.18 -21.32
C TYR A 106 -16.04 33.83 -22.04
N GLY A 107 -15.63 32.77 -21.31
CA GLY A 107 -15.56 31.40 -21.83
C GLY A 107 -16.91 30.90 -22.35
N LYS A 108 -18.00 31.21 -21.64
CA LYS A 108 -19.38 30.95 -22.07
C LYS A 108 -19.71 31.69 -23.36
N MET A 109 -19.39 32.98 -23.44
CA MET A 109 -19.66 33.81 -24.62
C MET A 109 -18.97 33.29 -25.88
N VAL A 110 -17.72 32.83 -25.77
CA VAL A 110 -16.96 32.29 -26.91
C VAL A 110 -17.10 30.76 -27.07
N GLY A 111 -17.90 30.11 -26.22
CA GLY A 111 -18.21 28.69 -26.31
C GLY A 111 -17.02 27.76 -26.11
N THR A 112 -16.19 28.00 -25.08
CA THR A 112 -14.98 27.18 -24.84
C THR A 112 -15.27 25.75 -24.43
N ILE A 113 -16.41 25.50 -23.78
CA ILE A 113 -16.84 24.18 -23.24
C ILE A 113 -18.32 23.91 -23.48
N ASN A 114 -18.94 24.55 -24.48
CA ASN A 114 -20.38 24.53 -24.69
C ASN A 114 -20.96 23.21 -25.24
N THR A 115 -20.10 22.24 -25.56
CA THR A 115 -20.48 20.87 -25.94
C THR A 115 -19.70 19.87 -25.09
N ARG A 116 -20.18 18.63 -25.00
CA ARG A 116 -19.51 17.60 -24.19
C ARG A 116 -18.08 17.35 -24.68
N GLU A 117 -17.87 17.31 -25.98
CA GLU A 117 -16.56 17.06 -26.60
C GLU A 117 -15.56 18.17 -26.22
N LYS A 118 -16.00 19.44 -26.26
CA LYS A 118 -15.17 20.57 -25.86
C LYS A 118 -14.88 20.57 -24.36
N PHE A 119 -15.86 20.19 -23.54
CA PHE A 119 -15.67 20.06 -22.09
C PHE A 119 -14.66 18.96 -21.78
N GLU A 120 -14.81 17.76 -22.37
CA GLU A 120 -13.86 16.66 -22.20
C GLU A 120 -12.44 17.03 -22.66
N ALA A 121 -12.32 17.70 -23.81
CA ALA A 121 -11.03 18.15 -24.34
C ALA A 121 -10.32 19.17 -23.42
N LYS A 122 -11.08 19.93 -22.62
CA LYS A 122 -10.54 20.90 -21.65
C LYS A 122 -10.55 20.41 -20.21
N ARG A 123 -11.09 19.24 -19.91
CA ARG A 123 -11.36 18.76 -18.55
C ARG A 123 -10.12 18.81 -17.66
N VAL A 124 -9.02 18.20 -18.12
CA VAL A 124 -7.78 18.13 -17.32
C VAL A 124 -7.24 19.53 -17.03
N HIS A 125 -7.25 20.43 -18.02
CA HIS A 125 -6.82 21.81 -17.83
C HIS A 125 -7.68 22.56 -16.80
N LEU A 126 -9.01 22.36 -16.82
CA LEU A 126 -9.91 22.95 -15.84
C LEU A 126 -9.68 22.37 -14.43
N ALA A 127 -9.47 21.06 -14.34
CA ALA A 127 -9.18 20.38 -13.09
C ALA A 127 -7.86 20.87 -12.48
N MET A 128 -6.80 21.01 -13.29
CA MET A 128 -5.50 21.54 -12.87
C MET A 128 -5.61 22.94 -12.25
N ASN A 129 -6.39 23.84 -12.85
CA ASN A 129 -6.61 25.19 -12.30
C ASN A 129 -7.20 25.15 -10.87
N GLU A 130 -8.14 24.23 -10.61
CA GLU A 130 -8.75 24.09 -9.29
C GLU A 130 -7.84 23.32 -8.31
N TRP A 131 -7.08 22.33 -8.78
CA TRP A 131 -6.10 21.63 -7.95
C TRP A 131 -4.97 22.56 -7.49
N GLU A 132 -4.39 23.35 -8.40
CA GLU A 132 -3.38 24.37 -8.06
C GLU A 132 -3.93 25.38 -7.05
N ARG A 133 -5.18 25.85 -7.26
CA ARG A 133 -5.84 26.76 -6.33
C ARG A 133 -5.95 26.14 -4.94
N MET A 134 -6.53 24.94 -4.84
CA MET A 134 -6.73 24.27 -3.57
C MET A 134 -5.39 23.98 -2.89
N LYS A 135 -4.39 23.49 -3.62
CA LYS A 135 -3.02 23.27 -3.11
C LYS A 135 -2.42 24.54 -2.54
N SER A 136 -2.51 25.66 -3.26
CA SER A 136 -1.93 26.95 -2.83
C SER A 136 -2.55 27.51 -1.55
N THR A 137 -3.73 27.02 -1.17
CA THR A 137 -4.49 27.49 0.00
C THR A 137 -4.63 26.43 1.08
N ASP A 138 -3.79 25.39 1.05
CA ASP A 138 -3.87 24.24 1.95
C ASP A 138 -5.31 23.67 2.02
N SER A 139 -5.92 23.45 0.85
CA SER A 139 -7.28 22.93 0.71
C SER A 139 -8.31 23.61 1.62
N ARG A 140 -8.22 24.94 1.81
CA ARG A 140 -9.08 25.71 2.72
C ARG A 140 -10.55 25.33 2.62
N GLU A 141 -11.07 25.19 1.40
CA GLU A 141 -12.48 24.90 1.19
C GLU A 141 -12.88 23.51 1.73
N CYS A 142 -12.00 22.50 1.59
CA CYS A 142 -12.18 21.18 2.17
C CYS A 142 -12.21 21.27 3.71
N ARG A 143 -11.28 22.03 4.29
CA ARG A 143 -11.12 22.17 5.74
C ARG A 143 -12.25 22.93 6.45
N ASN A 144 -13.10 23.64 5.71
CA ASN A 144 -14.33 24.20 6.29
C ASN A 144 -15.27 23.12 6.85
N CYS A 145 -15.14 21.88 6.37
CA CYS A 145 -15.95 20.73 6.80
C CYS A 145 -15.10 19.52 7.24
N HIS A 146 -13.87 19.39 6.70
CA HIS A 146 -12.92 18.30 6.97
C HIS A 146 -11.63 18.85 7.56
N ASP A 147 -11.68 19.29 8.81
CA ASP A 147 -10.51 19.83 9.49
C ASP A 147 -9.73 18.76 10.25
N PHE A 148 -8.40 18.80 10.15
CA PHE A 148 -7.52 17.88 10.87
C PHE A 148 -7.68 17.96 12.39
N GLU A 149 -8.06 19.13 12.95
CA GLU A 149 -8.29 19.31 14.39
C GLU A 149 -9.46 18.50 14.93
N SER A 150 -10.46 18.23 14.10
CA SER A 150 -11.71 17.55 14.50
C SER A 150 -11.87 16.16 13.87
N MET A 151 -10.89 15.74 13.07
CA MET A 151 -10.89 14.44 12.42
C MET A 151 -10.43 13.36 13.40
N MET A 152 -11.29 12.38 13.69
CA MET A 152 -10.96 11.32 14.64
C MET A 152 -10.53 10.02 13.93
N PRO A 153 -9.32 9.47 14.21
CA PRO A 153 -8.80 8.26 13.56
C PRO A 153 -9.62 6.99 13.84
N GLU A 154 -10.40 6.96 14.91
CA GLU A 154 -11.27 5.80 15.24
C GLU A 154 -12.40 5.54 14.24
N PHE A 155 -12.78 6.55 13.46
CA PHE A 155 -13.81 6.43 12.41
C PHE A 155 -13.20 6.30 11.02
N GLN A 156 -11.89 6.09 10.95
CA GLN A 156 -11.14 5.96 9.71
C GLN A 156 -10.64 4.54 9.55
N LYS A 157 -10.47 4.13 8.29
CA LYS A 157 -9.75 2.89 8.00
C LYS A 157 -8.29 3.00 8.45
N PRO A 158 -7.63 1.89 8.85
CA PRO A 158 -6.24 1.90 9.31
C PRO A 158 -5.28 2.63 8.37
N ARG A 159 -5.37 2.38 7.07
CA ARG A 159 -4.54 3.09 6.08
C ARG A 159 -4.83 4.59 6.02
N ALA A 160 -6.09 4.99 6.10
CA ALA A 160 -6.48 6.40 6.01
C ALA A 160 -5.97 7.21 7.21
N ARG A 161 -6.05 6.66 8.44
CA ARG A 161 -5.49 7.33 9.62
C ARG A 161 -3.98 7.51 9.52
N GLN A 162 -3.24 6.49 9.05
CA GLN A 162 -1.79 6.61 8.83
C GLN A 162 -1.47 7.71 7.82
N GLN A 163 -2.17 7.74 6.68
CA GLN A 163 -1.93 8.76 5.66
C GLN A 163 -2.30 10.17 6.13
N HIS A 164 -3.36 10.33 6.94
CA HIS A 164 -3.68 11.62 7.54
C HIS A 164 -2.65 12.06 8.58
N LEU A 165 -2.08 11.13 9.35
CA LEU A 165 -0.97 11.42 10.27
C LEU A 165 0.26 11.90 9.49
N ASN A 166 0.70 11.12 8.49
CA ASN A 166 1.82 11.51 7.62
C ASN A 166 1.56 12.87 6.97
N ALA A 167 0.34 13.13 6.49
CA ALA A 167 -0.02 14.39 5.85
C ALA A 167 0.17 15.61 6.78
N MET A 168 -0.14 15.48 8.07
CA MET A 168 0.08 16.54 9.06
C MET A 168 1.58 16.79 9.31
N GLU A 169 2.36 15.72 9.39
CA GLU A 169 3.80 15.77 9.70
C GLU A 169 4.64 16.30 8.53
N VAL A 170 4.30 15.91 7.29
CA VAL A 170 5.06 16.32 6.10
C VAL A 170 4.46 17.52 5.37
N GLY A 171 3.29 18.00 5.79
CA GLY A 171 2.64 19.18 5.20
C GLY A 171 1.96 18.90 3.84
N GLN A 172 1.25 17.78 3.74
CA GLN A 172 0.35 17.50 2.62
C GLN A 172 -1.03 18.12 2.84
N THR A 173 -1.70 18.39 1.73
CA THR A 173 -3.04 18.97 1.66
C THR A 173 -4.05 17.91 1.21
N CYS A 174 -5.35 18.15 1.43
CA CYS A 174 -6.40 17.22 1.04
C CYS A 174 -6.33 16.81 -0.44
N ILE A 175 -6.04 17.74 -1.35
CA ILE A 175 -6.02 17.43 -2.80
C ILE A 175 -4.81 16.62 -3.23
N ASP A 176 -3.79 16.47 -2.38
CA ASP A 176 -2.62 15.66 -2.73
C ASP A 176 -3.04 14.20 -2.93
N CYS A 177 -4.02 13.73 -2.14
CA CYS A 177 -4.59 12.39 -2.24
C CYS A 177 -6.01 12.38 -2.82
N HIS A 178 -6.84 13.39 -2.53
CA HIS A 178 -8.26 13.41 -2.92
C HIS A 178 -8.53 14.30 -4.15
N LYS A 179 -8.20 13.79 -5.34
CA LYS A 179 -8.60 14.39 -6.63
C LYS A 179 -9.85 13.67 -7.18
N GLY A 180 -10.68 14.37 -7.94
CA GLY A 180 -11.88 13.77 -8.55
C GLY A 180 -12.96 13.34 -7.54
N ILE A 181 -13.13 14.08 -6.43
CA ILE A 181 -14.02 13.65 -5.32
C ILE A 181 -15.51 13.71 -5.70
N ALA A 182 -15.91 14.83 -6.30
CA ALA A 182 -17.30 15.12 -6.65
C ALA A 182 -17.55 15.15 -8.17
N HIS A 183 -16.49 14.97 -8.95
CA HIS A 183 -16.50 14.98 -10.40
C HIS A 183 -15.64 13.83 -10.88
N SER A 184 -15.89 13.34 -12.07
CA SER A 184 -15.11 12.25 -12.66
C SER A 184 -13.61 12.56 -12.64
N ASP A 185 -12.82 11.59 -12.20
CA ASP A 185 -11.38 11.78 -12.07
C ASP A 185 -10.73 12.08 -13.43
N ALA A 186 -9.74 12.97 -13.40
CA ALA A 186 -8.93 13.37 -14.53
C ALA A 186 -7.43 13.35 -14.20
N ARG A 187 -7.05 12.82 -13.02
CA ARG A 187 -5.66 12.73 -12.57
C ARG A 187 -4.81 11.93 -13.56
N ASP A 188 -5.33 10.83 -14.08
CA ASP A 188 -4.68 9.97 -15.08
C ASP A 188 -4.38 10.69 -16.42
N ARG A 189 -5.11 11.77 -16.72
CA ARG A 189 -4.92 12.59 -17.93
C ARG A 189 -3.89 13.71 -17.75
N ALA A 190 -3.43 13.98 -16.53
CA ALA A 190 -2.47 15.03 -16.24
C ALA A 190 -1.03 14.53 -16.46
N ASP A 191 -0.13 15.47 -16.77
CA ASP A 191 1.30 15.16 -16.87
C ASP A 191 1.86 14.73 -15.51
N GLU A 192 2.69 13.68 -15.49
CA GLU A 192 3.22 13.11 -14.25
C GLU A 192 4.17 14.07 -13.51
N GLU A 193 4.99 14.84 -14.23
CA GLU A 193 5.92 15.80 -13.61
C GLU A 193 5.13 16.95 -12.96
N TYR A 194 4.06 17.38 -13.62
CA TYR A 194 3.09 18.30 -13.02
C TYR A 194 2.48 17.74 -11.74
N LEU A 195 2.00 16.49 -11.75
CA LEU A 195 1.39 15.86 -10.56
C LEU A 195 2.39 15.71 -9.43
N GLU A 196 3.61 15.24 -9.71
CA GLU A 196 4.68 15.09 -8.73
C GLU A 196 4.97 16.43 -8.03
N LYS A 197 5.10 17.51 -8.81
CA LYS A 197 5.32 18.86 -8.30
C LYS A 197 4.14 19.39 -7.50
N LEU A 198 2.92 19.18 -7.98
CA LEU A 198 1.70 19.67 -7.32
C LEU A 198 1.47 18.94 -5.99
N GLU A 199 1.68 17.63 -5.97
CA GLU A 199 1.41 16.78 -4.82
C GLU A 199 2.52 16.93 -3.76
N ALA A 200 3.72 17.39 -4.12
CA ALA A 200 4.88 17.54 -3.23
C ALA A 200 4.52 18.20 -1.88
N PRO A 201 5.11 17.74 -0.77
CA PRO A 201 4.78 18.27 0.55
C PRO A 201 5.18 19.74 0.61
N ASN A 202 4.39 20.56 1.31
CA ASN A 202 4.74 21.94 1.56
C ASN A 202 5.08 22.13 3.05
N PRO A 203 6.34 22.45 3.39
CA PRO A 203 6.75 22.70 4.77
C PRO A 203 5.89 23.74 5.50
N ASP A 204 5.33 24.71 4.77
CA ASP A 204 4.45 25.74 5.35
C ASP A 204 3.12 25.18 5.88
N PHE A 205 2.75 23.96 5.49
CA PHE A 205 1.49 23.31 5.87
C PHE A 205 1.68 22.19 6.91
N ILE A 206 2.92 22.00 7.40
CA ILE A 206 3.22 21.11 8.53
C ILE A 206 2.48 21.63 9.76
N ARG A 207 1.85 20.71 10.50
CA ARG A 207 1.10 21.04 11.71
C ARG A 207 1.32 20.01 12.81
N ALA A 208 1.19 20.45 14.05
CA ALA A 208 1.20 19.55 15.18
C ALA A 208 -0.04 18.64 15.15
N ILE A 209 0.14 17.38 15.52
CA ILE A 209 -0.97 16.43 15.62
C ILE A 209 -1.85 16.85 16.81
N PRO A 210 -3.18 17.05 16.62
CA PRO A 210 -4.07 17.44 17.70
C PRO A 210 -4.12 16.41 18.84
N GLN A 211 -4.20 16.86 20.09
CA GLN A 211 -4.25 15.94 21.24
C GLN A 211 -5.48 15.02 21.21
N GLU A 212 -6.61 15.51 20.69
CA GLU A 212 -7.82 14.70 20.51
C GLU A 212 -7.62 13.60 19.47
N TYR A 213 -6.85 13.87 18.41
CA TYR A 213 -6.45 12.88 17.41
C TYR A 213 -5.64 11.77 18.06
N LEU A 214 -4.59 12.11 18.83
CA LEU A 214 -3.75 11.14 19.54
C LEU A 214 -4.56 10.30 20.55
N THR A 215 -5.48 10.94 21.27
CA THR A 215 -6.37 10.27 22.22
C THR A 215 -7.29 9.28 21.52
N SER A 216 -7.88 9.68 20.40
CA SER A 216 -8.72 8.80 19.59
C SER A 216 -7.91 7.66 18.96
N LEU A 217 -6.66 7.91 18.56
CA LEU A 217 -5.76 6.88 18.01
C LEU A 217 -5.48 5.80 19.06
N ALA A 218 -5.07 6.20 20.26
CA ALA A 218 -4.82 5.28 21.36
C ALA A 218 -6.07 4.43 21.71
N ARG A 219 -7.28 5.02 21.63
CA ARG A 219 -8.53 4.28 21.88
C ARG A 219 -8.79 3.20 20.83
N ILE A 220 -8.63 3.51 19.54
CA ILE A 220 -8.86 2.51 18.50
C ILE A 220 -7.76 1.45 18.50
N GLU A 221 -6.51 1.81 18.78
CA GLU A 221 -5.40 0.86 18.91
C GLU A 221 -5.61 -0.11 20.08
N ALA A 222 -6.05 0.39 21.24
CA ALA A 222 -6.37 -0.47 22.38
C ALA A 222 -7.53 -1.42 22.07
N LYS A 223 -8.54 -0.96 21.33
CA LYS A 223 -9.65 -1.82 20.88
C LYS A 223 -9.16 -2.90 19.90
N GLU A 224 -8.39 -2.52 18.89
CA GLU A 224 -7.84 -3.46 17.90
C GLU A 224 -6.89 -4.46 18.56
N ALA A 225 -6.08 -4.05 19.55
CA ALA A 225 -5.24 -4.95 20.32
C ALA A 225 -6.06 -5.96 21.13
N ALA A 226 -7.15 -5.52 21.78
CA ALA A 226 -8.04 -6.42 22.50
C ALA A 226 -8.77 -7.42 21.58
N GLU A 227 -9.18 -6.98 20.38
CA GLU A 227 -9.74 -7.85 19.35
C GLU A 227 -8.70 -8.86 18.85
N ALA A 228 -7.46 -8.42 18.58
CA ALA A 228 -6.37 -9.29 18.16
C ALA A 228 -5.99 -10.34 19.21
N GLU A 229 -5.95 -9.97 20.49
CA GLU A 229 -5.71 -10.92 21.60
C GLU A 229 -6.83 -11.96 21.72
N ALA A 230 -8.09 -11.54 21.53
CA ALA A 230 -9.22 -12.46 21.52
C ALA A 230 -9.15 -13.44 20.33
N ASP A 231 -8.80 -12.94 19.14
CA ASP A 231 -8.60 -13.77 17.94
C ASP A 231 -7.42 -14.73 18.11
N LYS A 232 -6.30 -14.27 18.67
CA LYS A 232 -5.13 -15.11 19.00
C LYS A 232 -5.49 -16.21 19.98
N ALA A 233 -6.22 -15.89 21.04
CA ALA A 233 -6.70 -16.89 21.99
C ALA A 233 -7.63 -17.93 21.34
N ALA A 234 -8.53 -17.49 20.45
CA ALA A 234 -9.41 -18.38 19.71
C ALA A 234 -8.63 -19.31 18.75
N LYS A 235 -7.64 -18.76 18.02
CA LYS A 235 -6.75 -19.54 17.14
C LYS A 235 -5.89 -20.53 17.92
N ALA A 236 -5.31 -20.12 19.05
CA ALA A 236 -4.53 -21.00 19.92
C ALA A 236 -5.38 -22.17 20.43
N ALA A 237 -6.61 -21.91 20.88
CA ALA A 237 -7.54 -22.97 21.28
C ALA A 237 -7.90 -23.90 20.12
N GLN A 238 -8.04 -23.38 18.91
CA GLN A 238 -8.27 -24.19 17.71
C GLN A 238 -7.03 -25.05 17.37
N GLN A 239 -5.83 -24.49 17.45
CA GLN A 239 -4.58 -25.21 17.23
C GLN A 239 -4.38 -26.32 18.27
N GLU A 240 -4.63 -26.04 19.54
CA GLU A 240 -4.59 -27.06 20.61
C GLU A 240 -5.60 -28.18 20.33
N ALA A 241 -6.81 -27.84 19.88
CA ALA A 241 -7.81 -28.83 19.48
C ALA A 241 -7.35 -29.68 18.28
N VAL A 242 -6.69 -29.08 17.29
CA VAL A 242 -6.12 -29.80 16.14
C VAL A 242 -4.94 -30.67 16.57
N GLN A 243 -4.03 -30.17 17.42
CA GLN A 243 -2.93 -30.96 17.96
C GLN A 243 -3.43 -32.16 18.77
N ALA A 244 -4.47 -31.96 19.58
CA ALA A 244 -5.12 -33.06 20.30
C ALA A 244 -5.74 -34.08 19.33
N GLN A 245 -6.32 -33.64 18.21
CA GLN A 245 -6.80 -34.55 17.16
C GLN A 245 -5.67 -35.32 16.48
N ILE A 246 -4.54 -34.66 16.18
CA ILE A 246 -3.36 -35.31 15.60
C ILE A 246 -2.79 -36.34 16.58
N ALA A 247 -2.60 -35.98 17.85
CA ALA A 247 -2.13 -36.90 18.89
C ALA A 247 -3.05 -38.12 19.03
N ALA A 248 -4.37 -37.91 19.05
CA ALA A 248 -5.34 -39.00 19.09
C ALA A 248 -5.29 -39.90 17.84
N ALA A 249 -5.07 -39.32 16.65
CA ALA A 249 -4.93 -40.09 15.42
C ALA A 249 -3.63 -40.90 15.39
N VAL A 250 -2.53 -40.35 15.90
CA VAL A 250 -1.25 -41.06 16.06
C VAL A 250 -1.39 -42.21 17.06
N ASP A 251 -2.00 -41.98 18.22
CA ASP A 251 -2.25 -43.04 19.21
C ASP A 251 -3.13 -44.16 18.63
N ALA A 252 -4.15 -43.81 17.84
CA ALA A 252 -5.00 -44.78 17.16
C ALA A 252 -4.22 -45.58 16.11
N ALA A 253 -3.37 -44.93 15.30
CA ALA A 253 -2.53 -45.61 14.32
C ALA A 253 -1.48 -46.51 14.98
N VAL A 254 -0.84 -46.07 16.07
CA VAL A 254 0.10 -46.89 16.85
C VAL A 254 -0.61 -48.07 17.50
N ALA A 255 -1.83 -47.89 18.00
CA ALA A 255 -2.64 -49.00 18.52
C ALA A 255 -3.01 -50.01 17.42
N GLU A 256 -3.34 -49.53 16.21
CA GLU A 256 -3.61 -50.36 15.05
C GLU A 256 -2.36 -51.13 14.57
N GLU A 257 -1.20 -50.47 14.50
CA GLU A 257 0.08 -51.11 14.14
C GLU A 257 0.56 -52.08 15.22
N ARG A 258 0.35 -51.79 16.51
CA ARG A 258 0.59 -52.75 17.61
C ARG A 258 -0.36 -53.94 17.54
N ALA A 259 -1.61 -53.74 17.10
CA ALA A 259 -2.56 -54.82 16.87
C ALA A 259 -2.14 -55.68 15.65
N LYS A 260 -1.60 -55.07 14.58
CA LYS A 260 -1.02 -55.80 13.44
C LYS A 260 0.26 -56.55 13.81
N ALA A 261 1.15 -55.97 14.62
CA ALA A 261 2.38 -56.61 15.10
C ALA A 261 2.15 -57.79 16.07
N SER A 262 0.92 -57.98 16.57
CA SER A 262 0.52 -59.17 17.33
C SER A 262 0.17 -60.39 16.45
N GLY A 263 0.23 -60.24 15.12
CA GLY A 263 0.20 -61.32 14.14
C GLY A 263 1.27 -61.11 13.07
N ASP A 264 2.33 -61.93 13.13
CA ASP A 264 3.47 -62.02 12.21
C ASP A 264 4.60 -60.99 12.31
N ALA A 265 5.81 -61.54 12.22
CA ALA A 265 7.08 -60.85 12.31
C ALA A 265 7.52 -60.28 10.94
N ALA A 266 8.22 -59.14 11.03
CA ALA A 266 9.13 -58.49 10.07
C ALA A 266 8.55 -57.38 9.15
N ALA A 267 9.00 -56.14 9.38
CA ALA A 267 9.96 -55.36 8.56
C ALA A 267 9.77 -53.86 8.86
N PRO A 268 10.83 -53.04 8.97
CA PRO A 268 10.69 -51.62 9.27
C PRO A 268 10.17 -50.84 8.04
N PRO A 269 9.36 -49.79 8.22
CA PRO A 269 8.95 -48.94 7.11
C PRO A 269 10.17 -48.20 6.54
N ALA A 270 10.27 -48.21 5.21
CA ALA A 270 11.19 -47.38 4.45
C ALA A 270 10.55 -46.00 4.24
N GLY A 271 11.26 -44.94 4.58
CA GLY A 271 10.85 -43.55 4.38
C GLY A 271 11.62 -42.60 5.31
N GLY A 272 12.92 -42.45 5.06
CA GLY A 272 13.79 -41.55 5.81
C GLY A 272 13.51 -40.10 5.44
N GLY A 273 12.74 -39.40 6.27
CA GLY A 273 12.98 -37.98 6.50
C GLY A 273 14.01 -37.89 7.62
N SER A 274 15.13 -37.20 7.40
CA SER A 274 15.95 -36.75 8.52
C SER A 274 15.06 -35.91 9.44
N ASP A 275 15.04 -36.22 10.73
CA ASP A 275 14.31 -35.44 11.73
C ASP A 275 15.03 -34.11 11.97
N VAL A 276 14.93 -33.20 10.99
CA VAL A 276 15.58 -31.88 11.05
C VAL A 276 14.98 -31.11 12.21
N GLY A 277 15.81 -30.75 13.17
CA GLY A 277 15.36 -30.13 14.42
C GLY A 277 14.61 -31.09 15.35
N GLY A 278 14.86 -32.40 15.26
CA GLY A 278 14.27 -33.41 16.17
C GLY A 278 14.69 -33.24 17.64
N ASP A 279 15.87 -32.65 17.88
CA ASP A 279 16.37 -32.34 19.22
C ASP A 279 15.83 -31.01 19.79
N ILE A 280 15.09 -30.23 18.98
CA ILE A 280 14.50 -28.94 19.42
C ILE A 280 13.20 -29.20 20.17
N ASP A 281 13.09 -28.66 21.40
CA ASP A 281 11.82 -28.63 22.12
C ASP A 281 10.92 -27.51 21.60
N TRP A 282 10.23 -27.79 20.50
CA TRP A 282 9.32 -26.85 19.88
C TRP A 282 8.13 -26.42 20.76
N ASN A 283 7.88 -27.06 21.91
CA ASN A 283 6.88 -26.59 22.86
C ASN A 283 7.40 -25.45 23.74
N ALA A 284 8.73 -25.33 23.89
CA ALA A 284 9.39 -24.26 24.62
C ALA A 284 9.65 -23.02 23.75
N VAL A 285 9.56 -23.14 22.42
CA VAL A 285 9.76 -22.04 21.46
C VAL A 285 8.44 -21.32 21.20
N ALA A 286 8.41 -20.01 21.40
CA ALA A 286 7.21 -19.21 21.13
C ALA A 286 6.85 -19.19 19.63
N SER A 287 5.57 -19.35 19.33
CA SER A 287 5.04 -19.29 17.95
C SER A 287 4.59 -17.86 17.60
N ALA A 288 4.97 -17.38 16.42
CA ALA A 288 4.49 -16.14 15.83
C ALA A 288 3.48 -16.41 14.70
N ASP A 289 2.43 -15.58 14.63
CA ASP A 289 1.40 -15.67 13.58
C ASP A 289 1.93 -15.03 12.28
N LEU A 290 2.27 -15.84 11.29
CA LEU A 290 2.82 -15.41 10.02
C LEU A 290 1.73 -15.41 8.94
N LYS A 291 1.17 -14.23 8.64
CA LYS A 291 0.17 -14.08 7.57
C LYS A 291 0.86 -13.81 6.23
N LEU A 292 0.58 -14.66 5.25
CA LEU A 292 0.99 -14.46 3.85
C LEU A 292 -0.23 -14.08 3.01
N PHE A 293 -0.04 -13.24 2.00
CA PHE A 293 -1.10 -12.85 1.08
C PHE A 293 -0.68 -13.03 -0.37
N TYR A 294 -1.68 -13.19 -1.24
CA TYR A 294 -1.48 -13.33 -2.67
C TYR A 294 -1.26 -11.96 -3.34
N PRO A 295 -0.09 -11.68 -3.92
CA PRO A 295 0.24 -10.34 -4.43
C PRO A 295 -0.07 -10.16 -5.93
N GLY A 296 -0.39 -11.24 -6.66
CA GLY A 296 -0.63 -11.19 -8.10
C GLY A 296 0.58 -10.66 -8.87
N GLN A 297 0.38 -9.61 -9.67
CA GLN A 297 1.40 -8.95 -10.49
C GLN A 297 1.91 -7.62 -9.90
N ALA A 298 1.78 -7.40 -8.59
CA ALA A 298 2.29 -6.20 -7.92
C ALA A 298 3.83 -6.21 -7.83
N SER A 299 4.51 -5.75 -8.88
CA SER A 299 5.98 -5.70 -8.94
C SER A 299 6.58 -4.59 -8.08
N PHE A 300 7.92 -4.60 -7.96
CA PHE A 300 8.70 -3.56 -7.30
C PHE A 300 8.55 -2.19 -7.99
N GLU A 301 8.44 -2.16 -9.31
CA GLU A 301 8.13 -0.94 -10.05
C GLU A 301 6.71 -0.45 -9.76
N TRP A 302 5.75 -1.38 -9.67
CA TRP A 302 4.35 -1.03 -9.40
C TRP A 302 4.20 -0.34 -8.04
N VAL A 303 4.83 -0.88 -6.98
CA VAL A 303 4.73 -0.30 -5.62
C VAL A 303 5.37 1.08 -5.52
N GLN A 304 6.37 1.37 -6.36
CA GLN A 304 7.06 2.66 -6.45
C GLN A 304 6.37 3.68 -7.36
N ASN A 305 5.35 3.28 -8.09
CA ASN A 305 4.72 4.12 -9.10
C ASN A 305 3.43 4.78 -8.57
N GLY A 306 3.49 6.09 -8.28
CA GLY A 306 2.36 6.87 -7.77
C GLY A 306 1.16 7.01 -8.71
N LYS A 307 1.26 6.54 -9.96
CA LYS A 307 0.12 6.39 -10.86
C LYS A 307 -0.68 5.13 -10.56
N PHE A 308 0.01 4.03 -10.24
CA PHE A 308 -0.60 2.71 -10.06
C PHE A 308 -0.82 2.34 -8.60
N HIS A 309 -0.01 2.89 -7.70
CA HIS A 309 -0.03 2.60 -6.27
C HIS A 309 -0.02 3.88 -5.42
N GLY A 310 -1.07 4.08 -4.63
CA GLY A 310 -1.22 5.27 -3.77
C GLY A 310 -0.19 5.38 -2.64
N GLY A 311 0.45 4.26 -2.25
CA GLY A 311 1.49 4.22 -1.23
C GLY A 311 2.91 4.48 -1.73
N ALA A 312 3.10 4.73 -3.03
CA ALA A 312 4.42 4.86 -3.64
C ALA A 312 5.30 5.96 -3.02
N ARG A 313 4.70 7.09 -2.65
CA ARG A 313 5.46 8.21 -2.08
C ARG A 313 5.84 8.02 -0.61
N PRO A 314 4.92 7.59 0.28
CA PRO A 314 5.31 7.17 1.63
C PRO A 314 6.47 6.17 1.61
N LEU A 315 6.46 5.20 0.70
CA LEU A 315 7.56 4.25 0.51
C LEU A 315 8.86 4.94 0.04
N THR A 316 8.84 5.57 -1.13
CA THR A 316 10.06 6.05 -1.82
C THR A 316 10.64 7.36 -1.27
N LYS A 317 9.86 8.13 -0.50
CA LYS A 317 10.26 9.44 0.05
C LYS A 317 10.08 9.54 1.56
N GLY A 318 9.12 8.80 2.12
CA GLY A 318 8.84 8.80 3.56
C GLY A 318 9.69 7.81 4.35
N GLY A 319 10.15 6.72 3.72
CA GLY A 319 10.85 5.65 4.42
C GLY A 319 9.91 4.60 5.00
N ASP A 320 8.59 4.72 4.78
CA ASP A 320 7.59 3.79 5.33
C ASP A 320 7.81 2.38 4.80
N GLN A 321 7.56 1.39 5.66
CA GLN A 321 7.56 -0.02 5.29
C GLN A 321 6.19 -0.42 4.74
N CYS A 322 6.12 -1.55 4.01
CA CYS A 322 4.84 -2.04 3.51
C CYS A 322 3.90 -2.40 4.67
N SER A 323 4.42 -2.98 5.75
CA SER A 323 3.71 -3.33 6.98
C SER A 323 3.04 -2.12 7.64
N THR A 324 3.68 -0.94 7.60
CA THR A 324 3.15 0.32 8.15
C THR A 324 1.76 0.65 7.58
N CYS A 325 1.53 0.36 6.30
CA CYS A 325 0.26 0.66 5.63
C CYS A 325 -0.66 -0.56 5.48
N HIS A 326 -0.11 -1.77 5.33
CA HIS A 326 -0.87 -2.93 4.86
C HIS A 326 -1.02 -4.08 5.86
N ALA A 327 -0.35 -4.05 7.03
CA ALA A 327 -0.40 -5.15 8.00
C ALA A 327 -1.83 -5.54 8.41
N LYS A 328 -2.76 -4.58 8.43
CA LYS A 328 -4.17 -4.78 8.82
C LYS A 328 -5.13 -5.00 7.64
N GLU A 329 -4.63 -5.09 6.41
CA GLU A 329 -5.45 -5.17 5.19
C GLU A 329 -5.15 -6.41 4.33
N LEU A 330 -4.26 -7.30 4.76
CA LEU A 330 -3.80 -8.44 3.96
C LEU A 330 -4.92 -9.37 3.48
N ASP A 331 -5.90 -9.70 4.34
CA ASP A 331 -7.08 -10.47 3.95
C ASP A 331 -7.90 -9.78 2.86
N THR A 332 -8.07 -8.46 2.97
CA THR A 332 -8.82 -7.68 1.98
C THR A 332 -8.06 -7.63 0.65
N ILE A 333 -6.74 -7.43 0.70
CA ILE A 333 -5.88 -7.33 -0.49
C ILE A 333 -5.84 -8.68 -1.20
N GLY A 334 -5.45 -9.73 -0.50
CA GLY A 334 -5.32 -11.07 -1.06
C GLY A 334 -6.63 -11.57 -1.69
N ASN A 335 -7.75 -11.46 -0.97
CA ASN A 335 -9.06 -11.88 -1.47
C ASN A 335 -9.55 -11.05 -2.66
N LYS A 336 -9.20 -9.76 -2.71
CA LYS A 336 -9.51 -8.92 -3.88
C LYS A 336 -8.69 -9.34 -5.10
N ILE A 337 -7.40 -9.62 -4.93
CA ILE A 337 -6.51 -9.94 -6.06
C ILE A 337 -6.86 -11.32 -6.64
N VAL A 338 -7.11 -12.35 -5.82
CA VAL A 338 -7.49 -13.68 -6.35
C VAL A 338 -8.83 -13.69 -7.09
N ALA A 339 -9.70 -12.70 -6.84
CA ALA A 339 -10.95 -12.52 -7.57
C ALA A 339 -10.75 -12.00 -9.02
N GLY A 340 -9.53 -11.60 -9.38
CA GLY A 340 -9.17 -11.08 -10.70
C GLY A 340 -9.12 -9.54 -10.78
N GLY A 341 -8.56 -9.04 -11.88
CA GLY A 341 -8.43 -7.61 -12.17
C GLY A 341 -7.05 -7.28 -12.76
N ASP A 342 -6.67 -6.00 -12.72
CA ASP A 342 -5.41 -5.56 -13.35
C ASP A 342 -4.16 -6.22 -12.75
N LEU A 343 -4.19 -6.55 -11.46
CA LEU A 343 -3.10 -7.27 -10.77
C LEU A 343 -3.22 -8.80 -10.86
N GLU A 344 -4.34 -9.32 -11.36
CA GLU A 344 -4.53 -10.75 -11.62
C GLU A 344 -5.37 -10.96 -12.89
N PRO A 345 -4.74 -10.89 -14.07
CA PRO A 345 -5.45 -11.08 -15.33
C PRO A 345 -5.84 -12.54 -15.60
N THR A 346 -5.26 -13.50 -14.88
CA THR A 346 -5.49 -14.94 -15.06
C THR A 346 -5.86 -15.60 -13.73
N PRO A 347 -7.02 -15.25 -13.12
CA PRO A 347 -7.40 -15.76 -11.82
C PRO A 347 -7.60 -17.28 -11.85
N ILE A 348 -7.17 -17.96 -10.78
CA ILE A 348 -7.39 -19.39 -10.57
C ILE A 348 -8.65 -19.53 -9.71
N PRO A 349 -9.74 -20.14 -10.23
CA PRO A 349 -10.96 -20.31 -9.46
C PRO A 349 -10.71 -21.07 -8.16
N GLY A 350 -11.12 -20.52 -7.02
CA GLY A 350 -10.97 -21.17 -5.71
C GLY A 350 -9.61 -20.94 -5.01
N LYS A 351 -8.64 -20.28 -5.66
CA LYS A 351 -7.37 -19.95 -4.98
C LYS A 351 -7.63 -19.02 -3.79
N ARG A 352 -7.08 -19.38 -2.62
CA ARG A 352 -7.20 -18.58 -1.40
C ARG A 352 -6.39 -17.28 -1.51
N GLY A 353 -6.92 -16.20 -0.97
CA GLY A 353 -6.24 -14.90 -0.95
C GLY A 353 -5.10 -14.81 0.06
N VAL A 354 -5.14 -15.61 1.13
CA VAL A 354 -4.18 -15.58 2.23
C VAL A 354 -3.84 -16.98 2.73
N ILE A 355 -2.69 -17.10 3.38
CA ILE A 355 -2.28 -18.26 4.19
C ILE A 355 -2.01 -17.75 5.59
N ASP A 356 -2.77 -18.26 6.56
CA ASP A 356 -2.47 -18.09 7.98
C ASP A 356 -1.51 -19.21 8.40
N ALA A 357 -0.21 -18.90 8.42
CA ALA A 357 0.82 -19.80 8.89
C ALA A 357 1.25 -19.43 10.32
N THR A 358 1.90 -20.36 11.00
CA THR A 358 2.72 -20.08 12.18
C THR A 358 4.19 -20.26 11.84
N VAL A 359 5.04 -19.50 12.52
CA VAL A 359 6.48 -19.65 12.47
C VAL A 359 7.06 -19.75 13.87
N GLN A 360 7.96 -20.70 14.07
CA GLN A 360 8.82 -20.81 15.23
C GLN A 360 10.26 -20.88 14.75
N ALA A 361 11.15 -20.25 15.50
CA ALA A 361 12.57 -20.27 15.19
C ALA A 361 13.39 -20.54 16.45
N ALA A 362 14.39 -21.39 16.31
CA ALA A 362 15.32 -21.75 17.37
C ALA A 362 16.74 -21.76 16.81
N HIS A 363 17.73 -21.70 17.69
CA HIS A 363 19.10 -21.95 17.30
C HIS A 363 19.85 -22.73 18.38
N ASP A 364 20.89 -23.44 17.98
CA ASP A 364 21.94 -23.89 18.89
C ASP A 364 23.19 -23.02 18.70
N ASP A 365 24.38 -23.50 19.06
CA ASP A 365 25.64 -22.76 18.86
C ASP A 365 26.10 -22.74 17.39
N GLU A 366 25.51 -23.57 16.52
CA GLU A 366 25.97 -23.82 15.15
C GLU A 366 24.91 -23.47 14.09
N ASN A 367 23.62 -23.72 14.33
CA ASN A 367 22.56 -23.75 13.34
C ASN A 367 21.33 -22.92 13.74
N LEU A 368 20.73 -22.28 12.75
CA LEU A 368 19.35 -21.80 12.77
C LEU A 368 18.41 -22.97 12.45
N TYR A 369 17.28 -23.04 13.14
CA TYR A 369 16.14 -23.91 12.85
C TYR A 369 14.88 -23.07 12.67
N VAL A 370 14.12 -23.32 11.61
CA VAL A 370 12.84 -22.65 11.35
C VAL A 370 11.76 -23.69 11.10
N ARG A 371 10.63 -23.58 11.80
CA ARG A 371 9.44 -24.42 11.62
C ARG A 371 8.26 -23.56 11.17
N LEU A 372 7.69 -23.88 10.01
CA LEU A 372 6.44 -23.30 9.53
C LEU A 372 5.32 -24.33 9.54
N GLN A 373 4.11 -23.91 9.94
CA GLN A 373 2.91 -24.74 9.86
C GLN A 373 1.71 -23.98 9.31
N TRP A 374 0.92 -24.62 8.43
CA TRP A 374 -0.30 -24.02 7.89
C TRP A 374 -1.28 -25.11 7.40
N PRO A 375 -2.59 -24.83 7.35
CA PRO A 375 -3.57 -25.79 6.83
C PRO A 375 -3.45 -25.95 5.31
N ASP A 376 -3.55 -27.20 4.86
CA ASP A 376 -3.73 -27.54 3.45
C ASP A 376 -5.12 -27.10 2.96
N ALA A 377 -5.18 -26.69 1.69
CA ALA A 377 -6.40 -26.18 1.07
C ALA A 377 -6.89 -27.06 -0.10
N GLY A 378 -6.29 -28.23 -0.30
CA GLY A 378 -6.56 -29.07 -1.47
C GLY A 378 -6.05 -28.48 -2.78
N HIS A 379 -6.59 -28.98 -3.90
CA HIS A 379 -6.16 -28.57 -5.23
C HIS A 379 -7.24 -27.80 -6.02
N ASN A 380 -6.90 -26.61 -6.52
CA ASN A 380 -7.69 -25.83 -7.47
C ASN A 380 -6.97 -25.77 -8.83
N PRO A 381 -7.54 -26.38 -9.89
CA PRO A 381 -6.84 -26.49 -11.17
C PRO A 381 -6.69 -25.12 -11.86
N ALA A 382 -5.45 -24.78 -12.21
CA ALA A 382 -5.13 -23.60 -13.02
C ALA A 382 -5.69 -23.76 -14.44
N PRO A 383 -6.60 -22.88 -14.91
CA PRO A 383 -7.32 -23.07 -16.17
C PRO A 383 -6.44 -22.90 -17.42
N PHE A 384 -5.24 -22.34 -17.26
CA PHE A 384 -4.28 -22.06 -18.33
C PHE A 384 -3.10 -23.06 -18.35
N VAL A 385 -3.17 -24.15 -17.58
CA VAL A 385 -2.15 -25.20 -17.56
C VAL A 385 -2.80 -26.55 -17.83
N ASP A 386 -2.23 -27.30 -18.77
CA ASP A 386 -2.67 -28.67 -19.04
C ASP A 386 -2.48 -29.55 -17.79
N GLY A 387 -3.56 -30.22 -17.37
CA GLY A 387 -3.57 -31.00 -16.12
C GLY A 387 -3.77 -30.17 -14.84
N GLY A 388 -3.90 -28.84 -14.95
CA GLY A 388 -4.28 -27.94 -13.86
C GLY A 388 -3.21 -27.66 -12.81
N LYS A 389 -2.05 -28.32 -12.86
CA LYS A 389 -0.94 -28.17 -11.91
C LYS A 389 0.25 -27.49 -12.58
N MET A 390 0.71 -26.37 -12.03
CA MET A 390 1.88 -25.65 -12.58
C MET A 390 3.20 -26.35 -12.27
N ASP A 391 3.27 -27.00 -11.11
CA ASP A 391 4.41 -27.78 -10.63
C ASP A 391 3.89 -29.13 -10.11
N PRO A 392 3.68 -30.12 -11.00
CA PRO A 392 3.07 -31.40 -10.63
C PRO A 392 3.80 -32.17 -9.55
N GLU A 393 5.11 -31.98 -9.44
CA GLU A 393 6.01 -32.64 -8.49
C GLU A 393 5.91 -32.04 -7.08
N ASN A 394 5.57 -30.75 -6.98
CA ASN A 394 5.57 -30.03 -5.72
C ASN A 394 4.22 -29.42 -5.39
N GLN A 395 3.43 -30.07 -4.53
CA GLN A 395 2.21 -29.49 -3.96
C GLN A 395 2.49 -28.18 -3.23
N ILE A 396 3.61 -28.14 -2.50
CA ILE A 396 4.13 -26.96 -1.83
C ILE A 396 5.59 -26.69 -2.21
N LYS A 397 5.96 -25.41 -2.21
CA LYS A 397 7.34 -24.95 -2.07
C LYS A 397 7.36 -23.80 -1.08
N VAL A 398 8.29 -23.86 -0.14
CA VAL A 398 8.54 -22.78 0.81
C VAL A 398 9.84 -22.09 0.41
N ALA A 399 9.88 -20.77 0.50
CA ALA A 399 11.10 -20.01 0.43
C ALA A 399 11.20 -19.05 1.62
N MET A 400 12.41 -18.88 2.13
CA MET A 400 12.76 -17.81 3.06
C MET A 400 13.90 -17.02 2.42
N MET A 401 13.80 -15.69 2.51
CA MET A 401 14.86 -14.79 2.10
C MET A 401 15.36 -13.97 3.29
N ILE A 402 16.68 -13.75 3.36
CA ILE A 402 17.31 -12.82 4.30
C ILE A 402 17.94 -11.70 3.48
N THR A 403 17.64 -10.46 3.85
CA THR A 403 18.13 -9.28 3.14
C THR A 403 19.57 -9.01 3.53
N GLY A 404 20.48 -8.99 2.55
CA GLY A 404 21.86 -8.57 2.73
C GLY A 404 22.01 -7.05 2.80
N SER A 405 23.26 -6.57 2.75
CA SER A 405 23.60 -5.16 2.90
C SER A 405 23.59 -4.37 1.59
N GLY A 406 23.24 -3.08 1.66
CA GLY A 406 23.40 -2.17 0.52
C GLY A 406 22.34 -2.30 -0.57
N ILE A 407 21.21 -2.96 -0.28
CA ILE A 407 20.05 -3.06 -1.19
C ILE A 407 19.14 -1.85 -0.98
N GLU A 408 18.83 -1.13 -2.05
CA GLU A 408 17.91 0.00 -2.07
C GLU A 408 16.52 -0.45 -1.57
N MET A 409 16.05 0.20 -0.51
CA MET A 409 14.80 -0.15 0.19
C MET A 409 14.74 -1.60 0.70
N GLY A 410 15.88 -2.31 0.80
CA GLY A 410 15.94 -3.71 1.25
C GLY A 410 15.23 -3.92 2.59
N ASP A 411 15.50 -3.07 3.58
CA ASP A 411 14.85 -3.15 4.89
C ASP A 411 13.37 -2.71 4.91
N GLN A 412 12.94 -1.98 3.89
CA GLN A 412 11.58 -1.46 3.78
C GLN A 412 10.64 -2.45 3.10
N VAL A 413 11.16 -3.23 2.15
CA VAL A 413 10.36 -4.11 1.28
C VAL A 413 10.80 -5.57 1.30
N GLY A 414 11.97 -5.88 1.86
CA GLY A 414 12.52 -7.23 1.96
C GLY A 414 12.58 -7.94 0.60
N CYS A 415 11.99 -9.14 0.55
CA CYS A 415 11.96 -9.99 -0.65
C CYS A 415 11.32 -9.32 -1.88
N TRP A 416 10.51 -8.26 -1.68
CA TRP A 416 9.88 -7.52 -2.77
C TRP A 416 10.87 -6.78 -3.65
N ALA A 417 12.04 -6.40 -3.12
CA ALA A 417 13.11 -5.72 -3.86
C ALA A 417 13.57 -6.53 -5.09
N SER A 418 13.25 -7.84 -5.13
CA SER A 418 13.60 -8.73 -6.23
C SER A 418 12.45 -9.08 -7.19
N CYS A 419 11.25 -8.56 -6.93
CA CYS A 419 10.03 -8.90 -7.67
C CYS A 419 9.76 -7.91 -8.80
N HIS A 420 10.52 -7.99 -9.91
CA HIS A 420 10.41 -7.07 -11.03
C HIS A 420 9.30 -7.40 -12.03
N ALA A 421 8.81 -6.38 -12.74
CA ALA A 421 7.68 -6.47 -13.67
C ALA A 421 8.00 -7.28 -14.95
N ASP A 422 9.28 -7.54 -15.20
CA ASP A 422 9.84 -8.30 -16.33
C ASP A 422 10.35 -9.69 -15.92
N ASN A 423 10.10 -10.11 -14.67
CA ASN A 423 10.26 -11.50 -14.28
C ASN A 423 9.28 -12.40 -15.05
N THR A 424 9.62 -13.67 -15.23
CA THR A 424 8.77 -14.65 -15.92
C THR A 424 7.34 -14.66 -15.34
N TYR A 425 6.33 -14.62 -16.22
CA TYR A 425 4.89 -14.51 -15.93
C TYR A 425 4.40 -13.16 -15.39
N MET A 426 5.26 -12.14 -15.30
CA MET A 426 4.90 -10.75 -14.99
C MET A 426 4.59 -9.96 -16.28
N PRO A 427 3.95 -8.78 -16.18
CA PRO A 427 3.40 -8.07 -17.35
C PRO A 427 4.38 -7.71 -18.47
N PHE A 428 5.68 -7.59 -18.17
CA PHE A 428 6.72 -7.19 -19.12
C PHE A 428 7.79 -8.27 -19.30
N ALA A 429 7.48 -9.52 -18.97
CA ALA A 429 8.40 -10.63 -19.17
C ALA A 429 8.84 -10.70 -20.65
N PRO A 430 10.15 -10.80 -20.95
CA PRO A 430 10.60 -11.02 -22.32
C PRO A 430 10.24 -12.42 -22.78
N GLU A 431 9.92 -12.55 -24.06
CA GLU A 431 9.74 -13.85 -24.72
C GLU A 431 11.09 -14.59 -24.84
N ALA A 432 11.06 -15.91 -24.89
CA ALA A 432 12.27 -16.75 -24.89
C ALA A 432 13.22 -16.45 -26.07
N ASP A 433 12.67 -16.09 -27.24
CA ASP A 433 13.47 -15.70 -28.41
C ASP A 433 14.17 -14.34 -28.23
N VAL A 434 13.53 -13.41 -27.51
CA VAL A 434 14.14 -12.13 -27.12
C VAL A 434 15.28 -12.35 -26.13
N ILE A 435 15.09 -13.24 -25.14
CA ILE A 435 16.16 -13.62 -24.21
C ILE A 435 17.35 -14.20 -24.99
N ALA A 436 17.11 -15.23 -25.82
CA ALA A 436 18.15 -15.86 -26.61
C ALA A 436 18.92 -14.87 -27.53
N ALA A 437 18.24 -13.85 -28.04
CA ALA A 437 18.84 -12.84 -28.92
C ALA A 437 19.78 -11.85 -28.20
N THR A 438 19.72 -11.73 -26.86
CA THR A 438 20.59 -10.80 -26.10
C THR A 438 22.02 -11.31 -25.84
N GLY A 439 22.35 -12.52 -26.31
CA GLY A 439 23.72 -13.02 -26.41
C GLY A 439 24.48 -13.02 -25.09
N ASP A 440 25.33 -12.02 -24.87
CA ASP A 440 26.19 -11.88 -23.68
C ASP A 440 25.38 -11.84 -22.37
N VAL A 441 24.28 -11.08 -22.32
CA VAL A 441 23.46 -10.97 -21.09
C VAL A 441 22.82 -12.31 -20.75
N ALA A 442 22.20 -12.97 -21.74
CA ALA A 442 21.61 -14.30 -21.56
C ALA A 442 22.66 -15.34 -21.16
N GLY A 443 23.86 -15.28 -21.75
CA GLY A 443 24.98 -16.16 -21.40
C GLY A 443 25.46 -15.96 -19.96
N ARG A 444 25.58 -14.70 -19.50
CA ARG A 444 26.03 -14.36 -18.15
C ARG A 444 24.99 -14.69 -17.07
N MET A 445 23.72 -14.55 -17.38
CA MET A 445 22.61 -14.89 -16.47
C MET A 445 22.16 -16.35 -16.59
N THR A 446 22.85 -17.19 -17.37
CA THR A 446 22.42 -18.56 -17.71
C THR A 446 20.93 -18.64 -18.09
N ALA A 447 20.38 -17.55 -18.63
CA ALA A 447 18.96 -17.38 -18.88
C ALA A 447 18.66 -17.98 -20.24
N GLN A 448 18.06 -19.18 -20.25
CA GLN A 448 17.73 -19.87 -21.49
C GLN A 448 16.39 -19.39 -22.04
N ASP A 449 15.36 -19.43 -21.19
CA ASP A 449 13.96 -19.20 -21.55
C ASP A 449 13.19 -18.37 -20.51
N THR A 450 13.83 -18.02 -19.39
CA THR A 450 13.18 -17.36 -18.26
C THR A 450 14.07 -16.27 -17.66
N VAL A 451 13.43 -15.20 -17.19
CA VAL A 451 14.04 -14.20 -16.32
C VAL A 451 13.60 -14.50 -14.90
N THR A 452 14.55 -14.86 -14.04
CA THR A 452 14.34 -15.06 -12.61
C THR A 452 14.42 -13.74 -11.85
N LYS A 453 13.99 -13.75 -10.58
CA LYS A 453 14.16 -12.63 -9.66
C LYS A 453 15.62 -12.14 -9.61
N TYR A 454 15.81 -10.84 -9.51
CA TYR A 454 17.09 -10.13 -9.44
C TYR A 454 16.92 -8.87 -8.59
N ILE A 455 17.99 -8.26 -8.06
CA ILE A 455 17.94 -6.97 -7.35
C ILE A 455 18.35 -5.81 -8.26
N SER A 456 17.84 -4.60 -7.98
CA SER A 456 18.03 -3.42 -8.85
C SER A 456 19.50 -3.04 -9.03
N GLU A 457 20.33 -3.25 -8.03
CA GLU A 457 21.78 -2.96 -8.02
C GLU A 457 22.51 -3.72 -9.11
N SER A 458 22.05 -4.93 -9.43
CA SER A 458 22.61 -5.74 -10.50
C SER A 458 22.35 -5.18 -11.91
N ARG A 459 21.57 -4.09 -12.02
CA ARG A 459 21.24 -3.40 -13.27
C ARG A 459 21.83 -1.99 -13.29
N THR A 460 22.17 -1.55 -14.50
CA THR A 460 22.61 -0.17 -14.77
C THR A 460 21.44 0.82 -14.75
N GLU A 461 20.23 0.34 -15.03
CA GLU A 461 18.98 1.10 -14.97
C GLU A 461 17.79 0.14 -14.80
N VAL A 462 16.80 0.53 -13.99
CA VAL A 462 15.48 -0.12 -13.89
C VAL A 462 14.41 0.94 -14.17
N GLU A 463 13.57 0.72 -15.20
CA GLU A 463 12.49 1.64 -15.55
C GLU A 463 11.29 1.42 -14.62
N THR A 464 11.07 2.35 -13.69
CA THR A 464 9.98 2.29 -12.70
C THR A 464 8.76 3.13 -13.06
N LYS A 465 8.89 4.05 -14.03
CA LYS A 465 7.88 5.08 -14.31
C LYS A 465 6.92 4.65 -15.42
N GLY A 466 7.42 3.92 -16.42
CA GLY A 466 6.62 3.48 -17.57
C GLY A 466 6.19 4.64 -18.48
N ARG A 467 6.93 5.76 -18.42
CA ARG A 467 6.58 6.99 -19.15
C ARG A 467 6.51 6.74 -20.65
N ARG A 468 5.49 7.31 -21.30
CA ARG A 468 5.26 7.18 -22.76
C ARG A 468 5.11 5.73 -23.23
N GLY A 469 4.63 4.85 -22.35
CA GLY A 469 4.39 3.44 -22.67
C GLY A 469 5.66 2.58 -22.68
N LYS A 470 6.75 3.04 -22.06
CA LYS A 470 7.92 2.19 -21.84
C LYS A 470 7.55 0.98 -20.98
N ALA A 471 8.13 -0.18 -21.30
CA ALA A 471 8.06 -1.36 -20.46
C ALA A 471 8.76 -1.09 -19.12
N LEU A 472 8.18 -1.60 -18.04
CA LEU A 472 8.79 -1.55 -16.71
C LEU A 472 9.83 -2.67 -16.57
N GLY A 473 10.82 -2.45 -15.71
CA GLY A 473 11.90 -3.41 -15.46
C GLY A 473 13.23 -3.00 -16.09
N GLY A 474 14.16 -3.94 -16.15
CA GLY A 474 15.53 -3.71 -16.61
C GLY A 474 16.35 -5.00 -16.73
N TRP A 475 15.72 -6.15 -16.97
CA TRP A 475 16.38 -7.45 -17.00
C TRP A 475 17.61 -7.49 -17.93
N ASP A 476 17.58 -6.75 -19.05
CA ASP A 476 18.66 -6.72 -20.05
C ASP A 476 19.76 -5.70 -19.72
N LYS A 477 19.62 -4.92 -18.64
CA LYS A 477 20.53 -3.83 -18.25
C LYS A 477 21.61 -4.26 -17.28
N LEU A 478 22.12 -5.49 -17.44
CA LEU A 478 23.09 -6.10 -16.52
C LEU A 478 24.34 -5.24 -16.32
N GLN A 479 24.78 -5.09 -15.07
CA GLN A 479 26.05 -4.44 -14.70
C GLN A 479 27.27 -5.18 -15.28
N ALA A 480 28.46 -4.57 -15.18
CA ALA A 480 29.72 -5.26 -15.50
C ALA A 480 29.96 -6.45 -14.54
N ALA A 481 30.64 -7.50 -15.01
CA ALA A 481 30.85 -8.73 -14.23
C ALA A 481 31.63 -8.46 -12.94
N GLU A 482 32.65 -7.62 -13.01
CA GLU A 482 33.46 -7.23 -11.85
C GLU A 482 32.63 -6.50 -10.79
N GLN A 483 31.62 -5.74 -11.22
CA GLN A 483 30.71 -5.05 -10.30
C GLN A 483 29.74 -6.02 -9.62
N ILE A 484 29.26 -7.04 -10.34
CA ILE A 484 28.44 -8.12 -9.78
C ILE A 484 29.24 -8.92 -8.74
N GLU A 485 30.48 -9.29 -9.05
CA GLU A 485 31.38 -9.96 -8.10
C GLU A 485 31.63 -9.10 -6.85
N GLN A 486 31.81 -7.79 -7.04
CA GLN A 486 31.97 -6.86 -5.91
C GLN A 486 30.72 -6.78 -5.04
N TYR A 487 29.52 -6.71 -5.63
CA TYR A 487 28.27 -6.71 -4.86
C TYR A 487 28.10 -7.99 -4.04
N LEU A 488 28.43 -9.15 -4.61
CA LEU A 488 28.41 -10.41 -3.87
C LEU A 488 29.39 -10.38 -2.68
N ALA A 489 30.61 -9.87 -2.90
CA ALA A 489 31.62 -9.73 -1.85
C ALA A 489 31.23 -8.74 -0.74
N ASP A 490 30.49 -7.69 -1.09
CA ASP A 490 30.03 -6.65 -0.17
C ASP A 490 28.75 -7.02 0.61
N GLY A 491 28.17 -8.20 0.35
CA GLY A 491 26.94 -8.64 0.99
C GLY A 491 25.66 -8.15 0.32
N THR A 492 25.74 -7.55 -0.88
CA THR A 492 24.61 -6.98 -1.61
C THR A 492 23.87 -8.04 -2.41
N PHE A 493 23.13 -8.90 -1.71
CA PHE A 493 22.31 -9.96 -2.26
C PHE A 493 21.14 -10.30 -1.31
N LEU A 494 20.16 -11.06 -1.79
CA LEU A 494 19.18 -11.71 -0.91
C LEU A 494 19.58 -13.17 -0.74
N ASP A 495 19.89 -13.60 0.47
CA ASP A 495 20.06 -15.03 0.79
C ASP A 495 18.72 -15.74 0.57
N LEU A 496 18.72 -16.94 0.03
CA LEU A 496 17.54 -17.67 -0.41
C LEU A 496 17.62 -19.17 -0.07
N MET A 497 16.80 -19.56 0.90
CA MET A 497 16.54 -20.94 1.24
C MET A 497 15.22 -21.39 0.63
N ARG A 498 15.17 -22.61 0.10
CA ARG A 498 13.94 -23.20 -0.44
C ARG A 498 13.76 -24.64 0.00
N VAL A 499 12.53 -25.01 0.34
CA VAL A 499 12.12 -26.37 0.70
C VAL A 499 11.01 -26.84 -0.23
N TYR A 500 11.08 -28.09 -0.66
CA TYR A 500 10.18 -28.73 -1.60
C TYR A 500 9.27 -29.75 -0.91
N SER A 501 8.26 -30.24 -1.64
CA SER A 501 7.22 -31.11 -1.06
C SER A 501 7.73 -32.44 -0.55
N ASP A 502 8.80 -32.95 -1.14
CA ASP A 502 9.44 -34.22 -0.75
C ASP A 502 10.46 -34.06 0.39
N GLY A 503 10.60 -32.85 0.93
CA GLY A 503 11.57 -32.51 1.97
C GLY A 503 12.97 -32.20 1.45
N SER A 504 13.21 -32.28 0.14
CA SER A 504 14.45 -31.75 -0.44
C SER A 504 14.53 -30.22 -0.27
N ALA A 505 15.74 -29.68 -0.33
CA ALA A 505 15.98 -28.25 -0.17
C ALA A 505 17.12 -27.75 -1.07
N SER A 506 17.15 -26.43 -1.27
CA SER A 506 18.24 -25.73 -1.94
C SER A 506 18.59 -24.44 -1.20
N ASN A 507 19.88 -24.16 -1.08
CA ASN A 507 20.43 -22.92 -0.57
C ASN A 507 21.02 -22.08 -1.72
N GLY A 508 21.08 -20.77 -1.55
CA GLY A 508 21.49 -19.89 -2.64
C GLY A 508 21.23 -18.43 -2.34
N TYR A 509 21.28 -17.60 -3.39
CA TYR A 509 21.04 -16.17 -3.27
C TYR A 509 20.41 -15.59 -4.55
N LEU A 510 19.90 -14.36 -4.42
CA LEU A 510 19.46 -13.51 -5.52
C LEU A 510 20.35 -12.28 -5.62
N LEU A 511 20.98 -12.12 -6.79
CA LEU A 511 21.70 -10.90 -7.17
C LEU A 511 21.26 -10.51 -8.58
N GLU A 512 22.01 -10.86 -9.61
CA GLU A 512 21.65 -10.64 -11.01
C GLU A 512 20.64 -11.66 -11.55
N GLN A 513 20.55 -12.79 -10.87
CA GLN A 513 19.71 -13.95 -11.11
C GLN A 513 19.55 -14.74 -9.82
N ARG A 514 18.77 -15.82 -9.86
CA ARG A 514 18.81 -16.84 -8.81
C ARG A 514 19.99 -17.77 -8.98
N VAL A 515 20.85 -17.85 -7.97
CA VAL A 515 22.00 -18.75 -7.91
C VAL A 515 21.79 -19.77 -6.80
N VAL A 516 22.00 -21.05 -7.07
CA VAL A 516 22.15 -22.10 -6.05
C VAL A 516 23.63 -22.15 -5.68
N ASN A 517 23.95 -22.09 -4.39
CA ASN A 517 25.33 -22.11 -3.89
C ASN A 517 25.61 -23.42 -3.13
N ASP A 518 26.82 -23.53 -2.59
CA ASP A 518 27.28 -24.69 -1.81
C ASP A 518 26.95 -24.59 -0.31
N GLY A 519 26.09 -23.65 0.10
CA GLY A 519 25.71 -23.49 1.51
C GLY A 519 24.86 -24.66 2.00
N GLU A 520 25.11 -25.07 3.25
CA GLU A 520 24.44 -26.22 3.85
C GLU A 520 23.00 -25.89 4.25
N ILE A 521 22.07 -26.76 3.84
CA ILE A 521 20.68 -26.72 4.29
C ILE A 521 20.15 -28.14 4.45
N ALA A 522 19.49 -28.39 5.57
CA ALA A 522 18.71 -29.60 5.80
C ALA A 522 17.23 -29.22 5.92
N ALA A 523 16.33 -30.04 5.38
CA ALA A 523 14.90 -29.77 5.51
C ALA A 523 14.05 -31.04 5.62
N SER A 524 12.82 -30.84 6.06
CA SER A 524 11.73 -31.80 6.02
C SER A 524 10.42 -31.09 5.69
N ALA A 525 9.53 -31.80 4.99
CA ALA A 525 8.18 -31.34 4.71
C ALA A 525 7.21 -32.51 4.93
N ASN A 526 6.18 -32.29 5.73
CA ASN A 526 5.21 -33.32 6.06
C ASN A 526 3.78 -32.76 6.05
N LEU A 527 2.87 -33.49 5.42
CA LEU A 527 1.43 -33.24 5.50
C LEU A 527 0.79 -34.30 6.40
N SER A 528 0.30 -33.88 7.56
CA SER A 528 -0.38 -34.76 8.52
C SER A 528 -1.59 -34.06 9.11
N GLY A 529 -2.72 -34.76 9.20
CA GLY A 529 -3.97 -34.18 9.75
C GLY A 529 -4.48 -32.95 8.99
N GLY A 530 -4.14 -32.80 7.70
CA GLY A 530 -4.49 -31.61 6.91
C GLY A 530 -3.63 -30.37 7.21
N MET A 531 -2.54 -30.52 7.97
CA MET A 531 -1.58 -29.46 8.26
C MET A 531 -0.24 -29.77 7.62
N TRP A 532 0.28 -28.83 6.84
CA TRP A 532 1.68 -28.84 6.43
C TRP A 532 2.56 -28.43 7.60
N THR A 533 3.64 -29.15 7.80
CA THR A 533 4.76 -28.80 8.69
C THR A 533 6.03 -28.85 7.88
N VAL A 534 6.72 -27.72 7.77
CA VAL A 534 8.02 -27.60 7.11
C VAL A 534 9.04 -27.17 8.15
N VAL A 535 10.12 -27.94 8.26
CA VAL A 535 11.27 -27.59 9.10
C VAL A 535 12.50 -27.50 8.23
N PHE A 536 13.32 -26.47 8.40
CA PHE A 536 14.64 -26.43 7.80
C PHE A 536 15.66 -25.87 8.76
N ALA A 537 16.91 -26.26 8.54
CA ALA A 537 18.05 -25.83 9.29
C ALA A 537 19.19 -25.42 8.37
N ARG A 538 19.94 -24.38 8.76
CA ARG A 538 21.18 -23.95 8.12
C ARG A 538 22.17 -23.48 9.19
N PRO A 539 23.49 -23.54 8.94
CA PRO A 539 24.46 -22.94 9.83
C PRO A 539 24.17 -21.45 10.06
N LEU A 540 24.39 -20.95 11.29
CA LEU A 540 24.35 -19.52 11.60
C LEU A 540 25.36 -18.75 10.73
N ASN A 541 26.50 -19.36 10.44
CA ASN A 541 27.47 -18.87 9.47
C ASN A 541 28.05 -20.04 8.68
N SER A 542 27.57 -20.25 7.45
CA SER A 542 28.06 -21.31 6.56
C SER A 542 29.39 -20.97 5.89
N GLY A 543 29.76 -19.69 5.83
CA GLY A 543 30.87 -19.18 5.03
C GLY A 543 30.68 -19.30 3.50
N ALA A 544 29.51 -19.77 3.04
CA ALA A 544 29.22 -19.89 1.61
C ALA A 544 28.98 -18.50 0.98
N PRO A 545 29.46 -18.22 -0.24
CA PRO A 545 29.13 -16.98 -0.94
C PRO A 545 27.62 -16.83 -1.13
N GLY A 546 27.06 -15.68 -0.74
CA GLY A 546 25.63 -15.42 -0.84
C GLY A 546 24.80 -15.84 0.38
N ASP A 547 25.43 -16.35 1.43
CA ASP A 547 24.78 -16.61 2.70
C ASP A 547 24.94 -15.41 3.64
N VAL A 548 23.84 -14.99 4.27
CA VAL A 548 23.92 -13.97 5.33
C VAL A 548 24.35 -14.67 6.64
N PRO A 549 25.47 -14.27 7.27
CA PRO A 549 25.83 -14.75 8.60
C PRO A 549 24.89 -14.13 9.66
N LEU A 550 24.38 -14.97 10.56
CA LEU A 550 23.50 -14.58 11.65
C LEU A 550 24.30 -14.43 12.94
N GLU A 551 24.47 -13.19 13.35
CA GLU A 551 25.18 -12.79 14.57
C GLU A 551 24.22 -12.32 15.68
N PRO A 552 24.52 -12.62 16.96
CA PRO A 552 23.78 -12.08 18.09
C PRO A 552 23.78 -10.54 18.13
N GLY A 553 22.65 -9.95 18.51
CA GLY A 553 22.49 -8.49 18.62
C GLY A 553 22.24 -7.76 17.29
N GLN A 554 22.06 -8.49 16.19
CA GLN A 554 21.63 -7.94 14.91
C GLN A 554 20.18 -8.35 14.61
N THR A 555 19.45 -7.45 13.94
CA THR A 555 18.10 -7.72 13.41
C THR A 555 18.15 -7.76 11.90
N TYR A 556 17.58 -8.79 11.31
CA TYR A 556 17.59 -9.04 9.88
C TYR A 556 16.20 -8.88 9.29
N THR A 557 16.10 -8.23 8.14
CA THR A 557 14.87 -8.19 7.35
C THR A 557 14.71 -9.49 6.60
N VAL A 558 13.64 -10.23 6.88
CA VAL A 558 13.35 -11.53 6.27
C VAL A 558 12.00 -11.52 5.57
N GLY A 559 11.81 -12.44 4.63
CA GLY A 559 10.53 -12.63 3.94
C GLY A 559 10.28 -14.08 3.61
N PHE A 560 9.02 -14.51 3.72
CA PHE A 560 8.61 -15.87 3.40
C PHE A 560 7.71 -15.89 2.17
N ALA A 561 7.84 -16.96 1.39
CA ALA A 561 6.94 -17.25 0.28
C ALA A 561 6.48 -18.71 0.37
N ILE A 562 5.19 -18.94 0.10
CA ILE A 562 4.62 -20.27 -0.02
C ILE A 562 3.94 -20.36 -1.38
N HIS A 563 4.49 -21.20 -2.25
CA HIS A 563 3.74 -21.75 -3.37
C HIS A 563 2.91 -22.90 -2.79
N ASP A 564 1.60 -22.72 -2.72
CA ASP A 564 0.66 -23.79 -2.37
C ASP A 564 -0.04 -24.31 -3.62
N ASP A 565 -0.75 -25.43 -3.50
CA ASP A 565 -1.67 -25.89 -4.55
C ASP A 565 -0.97 -26.12 -5.91
N PHE A 566 0.22 -26.74 -5.88
CA PHE A 566 1.04 -27.01 -7.07
C PHE A 566 1.37 -25.75 -7.89
N ALA A 567 1.39 -24.58 -7.24
CA ALA A 567 1.66 -23.32 -7.89
C ALA A 567 3.15 -23.12 -8.22
N ALA A 568 3.42 -22.30 -9.22
CA ALA A 568 4.76 -21.90 -9.61
C ALA A 568 4.82 -20.39 -9.92
N ALA A 569 6.04 -19.91 -10.22
CA ALA A 569 6.28 -18.52 -10.63
C ALA A 569 5.62 -17.50 -9.67
N ARG A 570 4.86 -16.54 -10.21
CA ARG A 570 4.17 -15.48 -9.44
C ARG A 570 2.97 -15.95 -8.62
N PHE A 571 2.53 -17.21 -8.76
CA PHE A 571 1.28 -17.69 -8.16
C PHE A 571 1.42 -18.12 -6.69
N HIS A 572 2.26 -17.43 -5.92
CA HIS A 572 2.55 -17.72 -4.51
C HIS A 572 2.03 -16.65 -3.57
N HIS A 573 1.95 -16.99 -2.28
CA HIS A 573 1.70 -16.04 -1.21
C HIS A 573 3.02 -15.59 -0.61
N VAL A 574 3.06 -14.35 -0.16
CA VAL A 574 4.25 -13.72 0.42
C VAL A 574 3.90 -13.00 1.71
N THR A 575 4.87 -12.86 2.60
CA THR A 575 4.79 -11.94 3.74
C THR A 575 5.00 -10.50 3.27
N LEU A 576 4.61 -9.54 4.10
CA LEU A 576 5.23 -8.20 4.07
C LEU A 576 6.65 -8.28 4.65
N ASP A 577 7.29 -7.13 4.82
CA ASP A 577 8.52 -7.00 5.61
C ASP A 577 8.31 -7.61 7.01
N THR A 578 9.16 -8.57 7.37
CA THR A 578 9.23 -9.13 8.73
C THR A 578 10.68 -9.11 9.21
N SER A 579 10.88 -9.22 10.53
CA SER A 579 12.20 -9.19 11.14
C SER A 579 12.52 -10.48 11.88
N LEU A 580 13.80 -10.83 11.93
CA LEU A 580 14.34 -11.96 12.66
C LEU A 580 15.58 -11.53 13.45
N ALA A 581 15.71 -11.99 14.69
CA ALA A 581 16.90 -11.76 15.51
C ALA A 581 17.16 -12.94 16.45
N LEU A 582 18.44 -13.17 16.78
CA LEU A 582 18.84 -14.21 17.74
C LEU A 582 18.64 -13.69 19.17
N ASP A 583 17.91 -14.45 19.99
CA ASP A 583 17.65 -14.18 21.40
C ASP A 583 17.12 -12.76 21.70
N ASP A 584 16.32 -12.18 20.79
CA ASP A 584 15.75 -10.84 20.90
C ASP A 584 14.24 -10.86 20.61
N ASP A 585 13.44 -10.63 21.65
CA ASP A 585 11.98 -10.64 21.60
C ASP A 585 11.36 -9.34 21.04
N SER A 586 12.19 -8.35 20.71
CA SER A 586 11.75 -7.14 20.01
C SER A 586 11.59 -7.37 18.50
N ALA A 587 12.25 -8.39 17.94
CA ALA A 587 12.05 -8.81 16.55
C ALA A 587 10.74 -9.59 16.39
N PHE A 588 10.17 -9.56 15.19
CA PHE A 588 8.93 -10.29 14.89
C PHE A 588 9.11 -11.81 15.05
N ILE A 589 10.27 -12.34 14.63
CA ILE A 589 10.71 -13.72 14.87
C ILE A 589 11.90 -13.67 15.82
N ASN A 590 11.65 -14.01 17.08
CA ASN A 590 12.70 -14.30 18.05
C ASN A 590 13.22 -15.73 17.82
N VAL A 591 14.48 -15.85 17.41
CA VAL A 591 15.15 -17.15 17.29
C VAL A 591 15.72 -17.48 18.66
N VAL A 592 15.08 -18.40 19.38
CA VAL A 592 15.41 -18.68 20.78
C VAL A 592 16.46 -19.78 20.86
N LYS A 593 17.49 -19.58 21.67
CA LYS A 593 18.46 -20.64 21.98
C LYS A 593 17.79 -21.86 22.63
N GLN A 594 18.17 -23.06 22.20
CA GLN A 594 17.67 -24.35 22.74
C GLN A 594 18.78 -25.21 23.34
#